data_AF-A0A925UC50-F1
#
_entry.id   AF-A0A925UC50-F1
#
_cell.length_a   1.000
_cell.length_b   1.000
_cell.length_c   1.000
_cell.angle_alpha   90.00
_cell.angle_beta   90.00
_cell.angle_gamma   90.00
#
_symmetry.space_group_name_H-M   'P 1'
#
loop_
_entity.id
_entity.type
_entity.pdbx_description
1 polymer ?
#
loop_
_entity_poly.entity_id
_entity_poly.type
_entity_poly.pdbx_seq_one_letter_code
_entity_poly.pdbx_strand_id
1 'polypeptide(L)'
;MYKNFEIAALDFNVKYRKFPQENAITQIQNFTNEIALALVIFGLLFIAFAKFKKEDELTAKLRLDALQWGILVNYILYYMAYISHVILIETGVYKAKGLFGPYGETDFNLYHLFTPLLIFVLRFYYLIYSRRDRFRVPKLTYLPYFPFRVVSKWGSFLCLTIPLLLQIDLNVIIEIDESLANKFWIALGICHLLLPLFLLLWAFSKNANEDEFTKQLRLESMQLAILFNYGLLLAANMFVFEGSFLGIMGLHMISPLLFFIIIFNFICNKHYWQVMREVKGGLLS
;
A
#
# COMPACT_ATOMS: atom_id res chain seq x y z
N MET A 1 -4.00 15.20 -17.61
CA MET A 1 -4.34 15.64 -16.23
C MET A 1 -5.06 16.98 -16.33
N TYR A 2 -6.32 17.04 -15.92
CA TYR A 2 -7.17 18.25 -16.03
C TYR A 2 -6.55 19.39 -15.21
N LYS A 3 -5.84 20.30 -15.87
CA LYS A 3 -5.14 21.41 -15.18
C LYS A 3 -6.05 22.51 -14.65
N ASN A 4 -7.32 22.53 -15.08
CA ASN A 4 -8.19 23.70 -14.90
C ASN A 4 -9.58 23.34 -14.37
N PHE A 5 -9.81 22.11 -13.89
CA PHE A 5 -11.07 21.79 -13.23
C PHE A 5 -10.91 22.05 -11.74
N GLU A 6 -11.34 23.23 -11.35
CA GLU A 6 -11.40 23.68 -9.97
C GLU A 6 -12.86 24.04 -9.69
N ILE A 7 -13.43 23.43 -8.67
CA ILE A 7 -14.75 23.82 -8.19
C ILE A 7 -14.52 25.10 -7.38
N ALA A 8 -14.95 26.24 -7.91
CA ALA A 8 -14.76 27.55 -7.26
C ALA A 8 -15.36 27.62 -5.84
N ALA A 9 -16.38 26.80 -5.54
CA ALA A 9 -16.94 26.68 -4.19
C ALA A 9 -15.99 26.04 -3.16
N LEU A 10 -14.87 25.46 -3.61
CA LEU A 10 -13.85 24.80 -2.78
C LEU A 10 -12.55 25.63 -2.67
N ASP A 11 -12.60 26.91 -3.03
CA ASP A 11 -11.50 27.85 -2.80
C ASP A 11 -11.48 28.31 -1.34
N PHE A 12 -10.43 27.93 -0.62
CA PHE A 12 -10.23 28.36 0.77
C PHE A 12 -9.01 29.27 0.87
N ASN A 13 -9.18 30.40 1.56
CA ASN A 13 -8.08 31.27 1.94
C ASN A 13 -7.31 30.65 3.09
N VAL A 14 -6.18 30.02 2.79
CA VAL A 14 -5.28 29.49 3.81
C VAL A 14 -4.22 30.54 4.10
N LYS A 15 -4.17 31.00 5.35
CA LYS A 15 -3.11 31.88 5.85
C LYS A 15 -2.03 31.00 6.46
N TYR A 16 -0.82 31.06 5.94
CA TYR A 16 0.32 30.40 6.56
C TYR A 16 1.45 31.40 6.82
N ARG A 17 2.14 31.19 7.95
CA ARG A 17 3.36 31.92 8.31
C ARG A 17 4.54 31.15 7.78
N LYS A 18 5.23 31.68 6.76
CA LYS A 18 6.55 31.18 6.37
C LYS A 18 7.56 31.69 7.38
N PHE A 19 8.01 30.86 8.33
CA PHE A 19 9.23 31.18 9.07
C PHE A 19 10.40 31.22 8.08
N PRO A 20 11.25 32.27 8.04
CA PRO A 20 11.46 33.33 9.04
C PRO A 20 10.77 34.68 8.71
N GLN A 21 9.90 34.76 7.69
CA GLN A 21 9.19 35.99 7.35
C GLN A 21 7.99 36.22 8.29
N GLU A 22 7.94 37.38 8.94
CA GLU A 22 6.89 37.75 9.92
C GLU A 22 5.50 37.96 9.29
N ASN A 23 5.43 38.14 7.97
CA ASN A 23 4.18 38.39 7.26
C ASN A 23 3.49 37.08 6.84
N ALA A 24 2.23 36.92 7.25
CA ALA A 24 1.39 35.82 6.80
C ALA A 24 1.07 35.98 5.31
N ILE A 25 1.44 34.99 4.49
CA ILE A 25 1.04 34.93 3.09
C ILE A 25 -0.33 34.29 3.06
N THR A 26 -1.29 34.94 2.38
CA THR A 26 -2.60 34.33 2.10
C THR A 26 -2.51 33.71 0.72
N GLN A 27 -2.65 32.38 0.64
CA GLN A 27 -2.82 31.69 -0.63
C GLN A 27 -4.23 31.13 -0.71
N ILE A 28 -4.83 31.24 -1.89
CA ILE A 28 -6.06 30.55 -2.22
C ILE A 28 -5.65 29.14 -2.61
N GLN A 29 -6.11 28.15 -1.84
CA GLN A 29 -5.89 26.74 -2.13
C GLN A 29 -7.23 26.11 -2.49
N ASN A 30 -7.27 25.40 -3.61
CA ASN A 30 -8.44 24.69 -4.09
C ASN A 30 -8.36 23.21 -3.69
N PHE A 31 -9.39 22.70 -2.99
CA PHE A 31 -9.43 21.34 -2.45
C PHE A 31 -10.09 20.30 -3.38
N THR A 32 -10.30 20.63 -4.66
CA THR A 32 -11.03 19.76 -5.60
C THR A 32 -10.37 18.39 -5.75
N ASN A 33 -9.04 18.33 -5.81
CA ASN A 33 -8.30 17.08 -6.02
C ASN A 33 -8.33 16.18 -4.77
N GLU A 34 -8.18 16.78 -3.59
CA GLU A 34 -8.21 16.11 -2.30
C GLU A 34 -9.60 15.51 -2.05
N ILE A 35 -10.66 16.27 -2.35
CA ILE A 35 -12.04 15.80 -2.25
C ILE A 35 -12.32 14.71 -3.29
N ALA A 36 -11.87 14.87 -4.53
CA ALA A 36 -12.04 13.84 -5.56
C ALA A 36 -11.36 12.53 -5.15
N LEU A 37 -10.11 12.59 -4.68
CA LEU A 37 -9.38 11.41 -4.19
C LEU A 37 -10.10 10.77 -3.01
N ALA A 38 -10.53 11.57 -2.03
CA ALA A 38 -11.26 11.08 -0.86
C ALA A 38 -12.56 10.39 -1.28
N LEU A 39 -13.37 10.98 -2.16
CA LEU A 39 -14.63 10.41 -2.62
C LEU A 39 -14.43 9.10 -3.40
N VAL A 40 -13.40 9.02 -4.24
CA VAL A 40 -13.07 7.78 -4.97
C VAL A 40 -12.69 6.66 -3.99
N ILE A 41 -11.79 6.94 -3.05
CA ILE A 41 -11.35 5.94 -2.06
C ILE A 41 -12.51 5.55 -1.14
N PHE A 42 -13.26 6.52 -0.60
CA PHE A 42 -14.43 6.25 0.22
C PHE A 42 -15.45 5.41 -0.55
N GLY A 43 -15.81 5.83 -1.77
CA GLY A 43 -16.76 5.10 -2.61
C GLY A 43 -16.33 3.65 -2.84
N LEU A 44 -15.06 3.42 -3.18
CA LEU A 44 -14.53 2.07 -3.37
C LEU A 44 -14.53 1.27 -2.08
N LEU A 45 -14.15 1.85 -0.93
CA LEU A 45 -14.19 1.18 0.38
C LEU A 45 -15.63 0.82 0.81
N PHE A 46 -16.59 1.71 0.57
CA PHE A 46 -18.00 1.43 0.85
C PHE A 46 -18.52 0.28 -0.03
N ILE A 47 -18.22 0.31 -1.33
CA ILE A 47 -18.60 -0.78 -2.25
C ILE A 47 -17.95 -2.11 -1.84
N ALA A 48 -16.68 -2.05 -1.46
CA ALA A 48 -15.86 -3.17 -1.02
C ALA A 48 -16.42 -3.90 0.22
N PHE A 49 -16.81 -3.12 1.24
CA PHE A 49 -17.15 -3.64 2.57
C PHE A 49 -18.65 -3.57 2.90
N ALA A 50 -19.48 -3.10 1.97
CA ALA A 50 -20.93 -3.19 2.10
C ALA A 50 -21.35 -4.65 2.29
N LYS A 51 -22.22 -4.87 3.29
CA LYS A 51 -22.84 -6.17 3.54
C LYS A 51 -23.99 -6.42 2.57
N PHE A 52 -24.16 -7.67 2.15
CA PHE A 52 -25.34 -8.07 1.39
C PHE A 52 -26.54 -8.33 2.31
N LYS A 53 -27.76 -8.19 1.76
CA LYS A 53 -29.01 -8.41 2.51
C LYS A 53 -29.13 -9.81 3.12
N LYS A 54 -28.53 -10.82 2.48
CA LYS A 54 -28.29 -12.16 3.02
C LYS A 54 -26.82 -12.48 2.78
N GLU A 55 -26.02 -12.40 3.82
CA GLU A 55 -24.58 -12.69 3.75
C GLU A 55 -24.29 -13.98 4.50
N ASP A 56 -23.73 -14.95 3.80
CA ASP A 56 -23.27 -16.22 4.36
C ASP A 56 -21.75 -16.19 4.60
N GLU A 57 -21.24 -17.20 5.31
CA GLU A 57 -19.81 -17.35 5.59
C GLU A 57 -18.97 -17.43 4.30
N LEU A 58 -19.52 -18.04 3.25
CA LEU A 58 -18.86 -18.15 1.96
C LEU A 58 -18.61 -16.78 1.33
N THR A 59 -19.60 -15.90 1.36
CA THR A 59 -19.49 -14.53 0.82
C THR A 59 -18.44 -13.73 1.58
N ALA A 60 -18.40 -13.86 2.92
CA ALA A 60 -17.37 -13.22 3.74
C ALA A 60 -15.96 -13.71 3.36
N LYS A 61 -15.79 -15.04 3.21
CA LYS A 61 -14.52 -15.64 2.79
C LYS A 61 -14.12 -15.24 1.36
N LEU A 62 -15.09 -15.13 0.46
CA LEU A 62 -14.87 -14.69 -0.92
C LEU A 62 -14.38 -13.25 -0.98
N ARG A 63 -14.93 -12.37 -0.14
CA ARG A 63 -14.50 -10.97 -0.03
C ARG A 63 -13.05 -10.88 0.40
N LEU A 64 -12.70 -11.61 1.45
CA LEU A 64 -11.35 -11.72 1.98
C LEU A 64 -10.34 -12.23 0.94
N ASP A 65 -10.67 -13.33 0.25
CA ASP A 65 -9.84 -13.88 -0.82
C ASP A 65 -9.70 -12.89 -1.99
N ALA A 66 -10.80 -12.23 -2.40
CA ALA A 66 -10.77 -11.21 -3.44
C ALA A 66 -9.91 -10.00 -3.08
N LEU A 67 -9.91 -9.57 -1.82
CA LEU A 67 -9.04 -8.51 -1.37
C LEU A 67 -7.58 -8.92 -1.51
N GLN A 68 -7.21 -10.11 -1.01
CA GLN A 68 -5.84 -10.59 -1.08
C GLN A 68 -5.32 -10.71 -2.52
N TRP A 69 -6.16 -11.20 -3.44
CA TRP A 69 -5.85 -11.21 -4.87
C TRP A 69 -5.76 -9.80 -5.46
N GLY A 70 -6.62 -8.88 -5.05
CA GLY A 70 -6.57 -7.48 -5.46
C GLY A 70 -5.22 -6.84 -5.12
N ILE A 71 -4.71 -7.09 -3.91
CA ILE A 71 -3.39 -6.63 -3.49
C ILE A 71 -2.28 -7.27 -4.33
N LEU A 72 -2.28 -8.59 -4.47
CA LEU A 72 -1.25 -9.31 -5.23
C LEU A 72 -1.18 -8.84 -6.69
N VAL A 73 -2.33 -8.81 -7.37
CA VAL A 73 -2.42 -8.39 -8.78
C VAL A 73 -2.02 -6.93 -8.92
N ASN A 74 -2.41 -6.06 -7.98
CA ASN A 74 -2.00 -4.67 -7.99
C ASN A 74 -0.47 -4.51 -7.95
N TYR A 75 0.23 -5.22 -7.06
CA TYR A 75 1.70 -5.16 -7.02
C TYR A 75 2.32 -5.74 -8.29
N ILE A 76 1.78 -6.82 -8.86
CA ILE A 76 2.26 -7.35 -10.14
C ILE A 76 2.12 -6.30 -11.24
N LEU A 77 0.94 -5.67 -11.37
CA LEU A 77 0.71 -4.61 -12.34
C LEU A 77 1.60 -3.39 -12.10
N TYR A 78 1.83 -3.03 -10.83
CA TYR A 78 2.75 -1.96 -10.47
C TYR A 78 4.18 -2.25 -10.96
N TYR A 79 4.73 -3.43 -10.65
CA TYR A 79 6.08 -3.77 -11.11
C TYR A 79 6.16 -3.94 -12.63
N MET A 80 5.14 -4.52 -13.27
CA MET A 80 5.07 -4.62 -14.73
C MET A 80 5.09 -3.25 -15.39
N ALA A 81 4.28 -2.31 -14.90
CA ALA A 81 4.22 -0.98 -15.48
C ALA A 81 5.50 -0.17 -15.19
N TYR A 82 6.10 -0.31 -14.00
CA TYR A 82 7.42 0.26 -13.70
C TYR A 82 8.50 -0.25 -14.65
N ILE A 83 8.61 -1.58 -14.84
CA ILE A 83 9.59 -2.18 -15.77
C ILE A 83 9.32 -1.71 -17.20
N SER A 84 8.05 -1.67 -17.62
CA SER A 84 7.69 -1.17 -18.96
C SER A 84 8.14 0.27 -19.14
N HIS A 85 7.96 1.13 -18.14
CA HIS A 85 8.38 2.52 -18.17
C HIS A 85 9.90 2.65 -18.32
N VAL A 86 10.68 1.86 -17.55
CA VAL A 86 12.15 1.83 -17.66
C VAL A 86 12.60 1.42 -19.07
N ILE A 87 12.04 0.34 -19.63
CA ILE A 87 12.39 -0.15 -20.98
C ILE A 87 12.04 0.90 -22.05
N LEU A 88 10.88 1.55 -21.90
CA LEU A 88 10.39 2.54 -22.85
C LEU A 88 11.21 3.85 -22.87
N ILE A 89 11.80 4.22 -21.74
CA ILE A 89 12.77 5.33 -21.66
C ILE A 89 14.07 4.95 -22.37
N GLU A 90 14.63 3.78 -22.04
CA GLU A 90 15.92 3.33 -22.59
C GLU A 90 15.88 3.15 -24.11
N THR A 91 14.76 2.66 -24.64
CA THR A 91 14.58 2.45 -26.09
C THR A 91 14.33 3.75 -26.87
N GLY A 92 14.26 4.90 -26.20
CA GLY A 92 14.04 6.21 -26.85
C GLY A 92 12.66 6.37 -27.49
N VAL A 93 11.76 5.39 -27.32
CA VAL A 93 10.39 5.40 -27.88
C VAL A 93 9.57 6.54 -27.25
N TYR A 94 9.89 6.94 -26.02
CA TYR A 94 9.21 8.02 -25.31
C TYR A 94 10.19 9.09 -24.83
N LYS A 95 10.12 10.29 -25.41
CA LYS A 95 10.62 11.51 -24.76
C LYS A 95 9.62 11.93 -23.69
N ALA A 96 9.75 11.39 -22.48
CA ALA A 96 9.08 11.84 -21.24
C ALA A 96 7.54 12.04 -21.26
N LYS A 97 6.82 11.55 -22.28
CA LYS A 97 5.36 11.64 -22.36
C LYS A 97 4.77 10.28 -22.74
N GLY A 98 4.77 9.37 -21.77
CA GLY A 98 4.15 8.06 -21.89
C GLY A 98 2.63 8.09 -21.66
N LEU A 99 1.99 6.94 -21.91
CA LEU A 99 0.56 6.62 -21.73
C LEU A 99 -0.02 6.95 -20.32
N PHE A 100 0.84 7.38 -19.38
CA PHE A 100 0.53 7.73 -18.00
C PHE A 100 0.74 9.22 -17.65
N GLY A 101 1.02 10.09 -18.62
CA GLY A 101 1.01 11.54 -18.43
C GLY A 101 2.37 12.23 -18.55
N PRO A 102 2.38 13.57 -18.59
CA PRO A 102 3.58 14.39 -18.83
C PRO A 102 4.46 14.66 -17.58
N TYR A 103 4.20 14.02 -16.42
CA TYR A 103 4.81 14.37 -15.12
C TYR A 103 5.67 13.29 -14.44
N GLY A 104 5.99 12.17 -15.11
CA GLY A 104 6.89 11.15 -14.55
C GLY A 104 6.27 10.34 -13.40
N GLU A 105 7.11 9.75 -12.54
CA GLU A 105 6.79 8.76 -11.48
C GLU A 105 5.61 9.12 -10.55
N THR A 106 5.25 10.40 -10.46
CA THR A 106 4.16 10.91 -9.63
C THR A 106 2.77 10.44 -10.06
N ASP A 107 2.50 10.37 -11.37
CA ASP A 107 1.22 9.88 -11.90
C ASP A 107 1.04 8.38 -11.58
N PHE A 108 2.13 7.62 -11.57
CA PHE A 108 2.10 6.18 -11.31
C PHE A 108 1.69 5.82 -9.88
N ASN A 109 2.26 6.55 -8.92
CA ASN A 109 1.90 6.43 -7.52
C ASN A 109 0.43 6.79 -7.26
N LEU A 110 -0.13 7.73 -8.04
CA LEU A 110 -1.53 8.11 -7.91
C LEU A 110 -2.49 6.98 -8.31
N TYR A 111 -2.21 6.27 -9.42
CA TYR A 111 -3.02 5.12 -9.81
C TYR A 111 -2.94 4.00 -8.76
N HIS A 112 -1.74 3.76 -8.21
CA HIS A 112 -1.51 2.74 -7.18
C HIS A 112 -2.36 2.93 -5.92
N LEU A 113 -2.85 4.15 -5.64
CA LEU A 113 -3.71 4.43 -4.50
C LEU A 113 -5.02 3.65 -4.57
N PHE A 114 -5.72 3.68 -5.71
CA PHE A 114 -7.07 3.12 -5.81
C PHE A 114 -7.17 1.85 -6.64
N THR A 115 -6.15 1.50 -7.43
CA THR A 115 -6.12 0.26 -8.23
C THR A 115 -6.28 -1.02 -7.40
N PRO A 116 -5.71 -1.20 -6.19
CA PRO A 116 -5.93 -2.42 -5.42
C PRO A 116 -7.40 -2.58 -5.02
N LEU A 117 -8.06 -1.49 -4.62
CA LEU A 117 -9.48 -1.49 -4.28
C LEU A 117 -10.35 -1.77 -5.51
N LEU A 118 -10.01 -1.18 -6.66
CA LEU A 118 -10.73 -1.41 -7.91
C LEU A 118 -10.65 -2.89 -8.34
N ILE A 119 -9.45 -3.47 -8.37
CA ILE A 119 -9.25 -4.89 -8.75
C ILE A 119 -9.99 -5.81 -7.78
N PHE A 120 -9.91 -5.51 -6.48
CA PHE A 120 -10.65 -6.22 -5.45
C PHE A 120 -12.16 -6.20 -5.71
N VAL A 121 -12.76 -5.03 -5.87
CA VAL A 121 -14.20 -4.87 -6.13
C VAL A 121 -14.59 -5.64 -7.39
N LEU A 122 -13.87 -5.44 -8.50
CA LEU A 122 -14.14 -6.13 -9.75
C LEU A 122 -14.09 -7.65 -9.59
N ARG A 123 -13.04 -8.19 -8.94
CA ARG A 123 -12.91 -9.63 -8.71
C ARG A 123 -14.02 -10.16 -7.80
N PHE A 124 -14.35 -9.44 -6.73
CA PHE A 124 -15.39 -9.85 -5.78
C PHE A 124 -16.76 -9.98 -6.46
N TYR A 125 -17.18 -8.95 -7.18
CA TYR A 125 -18.45 -8.98 -7.92
C TYR A 125 -18.46 -10.00 -9.06
N TYR A 126 -17.33 -10.15 -9.78
CA TYR A 126 -17.18 -11.20 -10.79
C TYR A 126 -17.39 -12.59 -10.18
N LEU A 127 -16.80 -12.88 -9.02
CA LEU A 127 -16.93 -14.19 -8.38
C LEU A 127 -18.33 -14.45 -7.85
N ILE A 128 -19.01 -13.45 -7.30
CA ILE A 128 -20.41 -13.57 -6.86
C ILE A 128 -21.32 -13.88 -8.05
N TYR A 129 -21.12 -13.19 -9.18
CA TYR A 129 -21.93 -13.40 -10.39
C TYR A 129 -21.66 -14.75 -11.05
N SER A 130 -20.39 -15.11 -11.21
CA SER A 130 -19.97 -16.31 -11.95
C SER A 130 -20.13 -17.61 -11.15
N ARG A 131 -20.17 -17.58 -9.81
CA ARG A 131 -20.10 -18.78 -8.96
C ARG A 131 -21.25 -18.96 -7.97
N ARG A 132 -22.50 -18.70 -8.37
CA ARG A 132 -23.67 -18.99 -7.52
C ARG A 132 -23.79 -20.46 -7.09
N ASP A 133 -23.33 -21.41 -7.92
CA ASP A 133 -23.63 -22.84 -7.73
C ASP A 133 -22.42 -23.70 -7.31
N ARG A 134 -21.23 -23.10 -7.10
CA ARG A 134 -20.01 -23.85 -6.73
C ARG A 134 -19.37 -23.32 -5.45
N PHE A 135 -19.55 -24.05 -4.36
CA PHE A 135 -18.99 -23.82 -3.02
C PHE A 135 -17.44 -23.90 -2.91
N ARG A 136 -16.69 -23.89 -4.02
CA ARG A 136 -15.21 -23.97 -4.01
C ARG A 136 -14.59 -22.69 -4.57
N VAL A 137 -14.01 -21.91 -3.67
CA VAL A 137 -13.19 -20.74 -4.00
C VAL A 137 -11.76 -21.22 -4.30
N PRO A 138 -11.15 -20.82 -5.43
CA PRO A 138 -9.75 -21.14 -5.70
C PRO A 138 -8.88 -20.43 -4.66
N LYS A 139 -8.33 -21.20 -3.71
CA LYS A 139 -7.42 -20.70 -2.67
C LYS A 139 -6.11 -20.25 -3.32
N LEU A 140 -5.59 -19.09 -2.92
CA LEU A 140 -4.27 -18.64 -3.36
C LEU A 140 -3.17 -19.61 -2.90
N THR A 141 -2.28 -20.00 -3.82
CA THR A 141 -1.12 -20.82 -3.51
C THR A 141 0.00 -19.96 -2.95
N TYR A 142 0.32 -20.16 -1.67
CA TYR A 142 1.43 -19.48 -0.99
C TYR A 142 2.79 -20.09 -1.36
N LEU A 143 3.82 -19.24 -1.39
CA LEU A 143 5.21 -19.63 -1.61
C LEU A 143 5.71 -20.52 -0.45
N PRO A 144 6.62 -21.48 -0.72
CA PRO A 144 7.18 -22.32 0.33
C PRO A 144 7.95 -21.51 1.36
N TYR A 145 8.06 -22.04 2.58
CA TYR A 145 8.76 -21.39 3.69
C TYR A 145 10.23 -21.10 3.35
N PHE A 146 11.00 -22.11 2.94
CA PHE A 146 12.38 -21.95 2.51
C PHE A 146 12.46 -21.99 0.96
N PRO A 147 13.24 -21.10 0.31
CA PRO A 147 14.09 -20.04 0.88
C PRO A 147 13.37 -18.68 1.06
N PHE A 148 12.17 -18.51 0.50
CA PHE A 148 11.52 -17.20 0.34
C PHE A 148 11.27 -16.45 1.66
N ARG A 149 10.89 -17.14 2.73
CA ARG A 149 10.62 -16.47 4.03
C ARG A 149 11.90 -15.92 4.67
N VAL A 150 13.01 -16.62 4.53
CA VAL A 150 14.30 -16.17 5.08
C VAL A 150 14.81 -14.98 4.28
N VAL A 151 14.82 -15.10 2.95
CA VAL A 151 15.25 -14.03 2.04
C VAL A 151 14.42 -12.76 2.22
N SER A 152 13.10 -12.89 2.32
CA SER A 152 12.21 -11.73 2.48
C SER A 152 12.39 -11.00 3.82
N LYS A 153 12.66 -11.72 4.93
CA LYS A 153 12.96 -11.12 6.22
C LYS A 153 14.24 -10.29 6.17
N TRP A 154 15.34 -10.88 5.70
CA TRP A 154 16.63 -10.19 5.59
C TRP A 154 16.59 -9.04 4.59
N GLY A 155 15.98 -9.26 3.42
CA GLY A 155 15.81 -8.22 2.40
C GLY A 155 15.00 -7.04 2.93
N SER A 156 13.86 -7.29 3.60
CA SER A 156 13.05 -6.22 4.19
C SER A 156 13.82 -5.47 5.30
N PHE A 157 14.57 -6.20 6.14
CA PHE A 157 15.38 -5.59 7.19
C PHE A 157 16.48 -4.68 6.64
N LEU A 158 17.20 -5.12 5.62
CA LEU A 158 18.23 -4.31 4.96
C LEU A 158 17.63 -3.08 4.28
N CYS A 159 16.55 -3.24 3.51
CA CYS A 159 15.91 -2.12 2.82
C CYS A 159 15.24 -1.10 3.76
N LEU A 160 14.91 -1.49 5.00
CA LEU A 160 14.44 -0.55 6.03
C LEU A 160 15.58 0.14 6.77
N THR A 161 16.64 -0.60 7.11
CA THR A 161 17.75 -0.07 7.91
C THR A 161 18.70 0.80 7.10
N ILE A 162 18.95 0.46 5.83
CA ILE A 162 19.86 1.24 4.97
C ILE A 162 19.41 2.71 4.86
N PRO A 163 18.17 3.04 4.44
CA PRO A 163 17.70 4.42 4.41
C PRO A 163 17.77 5.14 5.76
N LEU A 164 17.49 4.43 6.86
CA LEU A 164 17.49 4.98 8.22
C LEU A 164 18.92 5.31 8.70
N LEU A 165 19.86 4.40 8.49
CA LEU A 165 21.29 4.59 8.83
C LEU A 165 21.92 5.68 7.95
N LEU A 166 21.41 5.81 6.73
CA LEU A 166 21.82 6.80 5.77
C LEU A 166 21.16 8.17 5.98
N GLN A 167 20.38 8.41 7.04
CA GLN A 167 19.78 9.73 7.37
C GLN A 167 20.82 10.79 7.78
N ILE A 168 21.80 11.03 6.92
CA ILE A 168 22.68 12.18 6.93
C ILE A 168 21.90 13.30 6.25
N ASP A 169 22.01 14.53 6.77
CA ASP A 169 21.36 15.70 6.18
C ASP A 169 21.88 15.88 4.74
N LEU A 170 21.07 15.49 3.74
CA LEU A 170 21.48 15.53 2.33
C LEU A 170 21.89 16.94 1.89
N ASN A 171 21.35 17.97 2.55
CA ASN A 171 21.72 19.35 2.26
C ASN A 171 23.21 19.59 2.53
N VAL A 172 23.77 18.94 3.56
CA VAL A 172 25.20 18.99 3.87
C VAL A 172 26.02 18.23 2.83
N ILE A 173 25.53 17.10 2.30
CA ILE A 173 26.26 16.32 1.27
C ILE A 173 26.25 17.03 -0.08
N ILE A 174 25.14 17.65 -0.47
CA ILE A 174 25.01 18.41 -1.73
C ILE A 174 25.99 19.59 -1.77
N GLU A 175 26.22 20.24 -0.62
CA GLU A 175 27.23 21.30 -0.51
C GLU A 175 28.67 20.78 -0.63
N ILE A 176 28.93 19.50 -0.33
CA ILE A 176 30.27 18.89 -0.34
C ILE A 176 30.60 18.24 -1.69
N ASP A 177 29.70 17.42 -2.26
CA ASP A 177 29.91 16.71 -3.53
C ASP A 177 28.57 16.25 -4.17
N GLU A 178 28.22 16.85 -5.31
CA GLU A 178 27.03 16.52 -6.10
C GLU A 178 27.03 15.06 -6.62
N SER A 179 28.20 14.51 -6.94
CA SER A 179 28.34 13.12 -7.43
C SER A 179 28.00 12.10 -6.35
N LEU A 180 28.43 12.37 -5.11
CA LEU A 180 28.12 11.54 -3.95
C LEU A 180 26.63 11.60 -3.59
N ALA A 181 26.04 12.80 -3.63
CA ALA A 181 24.61 13.00 -3.42
C ALA A 181 23.76 12.21 -4.43
N ASN A 182 24.16 12.18 -5.70
CA ASN A 182 23.43 11.41 -6.73
C ASN A 182 23.47 9.89 -6.46
N LYS A 183 24.64 9.32 -6.14
CA LYS A 183 24.77 7.89 -5.76
C LYS A 183 23.86 7.54 -4.58
N PHE A 184 23.75 8.45 -3.62
CA PHE A 184 22.92 8.29 -2.46
C PHE A 184 21.42 8.25 -2.81
N TRP A 185 20.93 9.20 -3.61
CA TRP A 185 19.54 9.22 -4.09
C TRP A 185 19.17 7.95 -4.85
N ILE A 186 20.08 7.46 -5.70
CA ILE A 186 19.90 6.20 -6.44
C ILE A 186 19.76 5.02 -5.46
N ALA A 187 20.60 4.94 -4.43
CA ALA A 187 20.54 3.88 -3.42
C ALA A 187 19.20 3.89 -2.64
N LEU A 188 18.71 5.07 -2.26
CA LEU A 188 17.41 5.22 -1.62
C LEU A 188 16.26 4.80 -2.55
N GLY A 189 16.29 5.20 -3.81
CA GLY A 189 15.29 4.80 -4.82
C GLY A 189 15.24 3.29 -5.02
N ILE A 190 16.39 2.63 -5.07
CA ILE A 190 16.49 1.15 -5.14
C ILE A 190 15.86 0.51 -3.90
N CYS A 191 16.16 1.03 -2.70
CA CYS A 191 15.57 0.51 -1.46
C CYS A 191 14.04 0.68 -1.45
N HIS A 192 13.54 1.84 -1.88
CA HIS A 192 12.12 2.13 -1.99
C HIS A 192 11.40 1.16 -2.95
N LEU A 193 12.04 0.78 -4.06
CA LEU A 193 11.50 -0.16 -5.03
C LEU A 193 11.54 -1.62 -4.55
N LEU A 194 12.64 -2.05 -3.92
CA LEU A 194 12.86 -3.43 -3.50
C LEU A 194 12.12 -3.78 -2.20
N LEU A 195 11.90 -2.82 -1.32
CA LEU A 195 11.22 -3.06 -0.05
C LEU A 195 9.81 -3.66 -0.22
N PRO A 196 8.89 -3.10 -1.03
CA PRO A 196 7.57 -3.71 -1.23
C PRO A 196 7.66 -5.11 -1.85
N LEU A 197 8.69 -5.41 -2.66
CA LEU A 197 8.89 -6.74 -3.22
C LEU A 197 9.25 -7.76 -2.12
N PHE A 198 10.18 -7.41 -1.23
CA PHE A 198 10.53 -8.27 -0.11
C PHE A 198 9.36 -8.42 0.87
N LEU A 199 8.62 -7.35 1.15
CA LEU A 199 7.42 -7.41 1.99
C LEU A 199 6.32 -8.26 1.33
N LEU A 200 6.17 -8.24 0.01
CA LEU A 200 5.24 -9.09 -0.73
C LEU A 200 5.64 -10.57 -0.60
N LEU A 201 6.92 -10.89 -0.83
CA LEU A 201 7.46 -12.24 -0.63
C LEU A 201 7.28 -12.73 0.82
N TRP A 202 7.45 -11.83 1.79
CA TRP A 202 7.14 -12.14 3.18
C TRP A 202 5.64 -12.41 3.31
N ALA A 203 4.80 -11.50 2.82
CA ALA A 203 3.36 -11.56 2.98
C ALA A 203 2.69 -12.76 2.30
N PHE A 204 3.34 -13.37 1.30
CA PHE A 204 2.84 -14.51 0.54
C PHE A 204 3.66 -15.81 0.72
N SER A 205 4.65 -15.82 1.62
CA SER A 205 5.32 -17.06 2.05
C SER A 205 4.59 -17.74 3.20
N LYS A 206 4.67 -19.08 3.22
CA LYS A 206 4.07 -19.91 4.28
C LYS A 206 4.86 -19.84 5.58
N ASN A 207 4.17 -20.02 6.71
CA ASN A 207 4.79 -20.43 7.96
C ASN A 207 5.27 -21.89 7.88
N ALA A 208 6.25 -22.25 8.72
CA ALA A 208 6.78 -23.62 8.77
C ALA A 208 5.67 -24.65 9.02
N ASN A 209 4.78 -24.35 9.97
CA ASN A 209 3.55 -25.10 10.24
C ASN A 209 2.37 -24.16 9.98
N GLU A 210 1.65 -24.34 8.87
CA GLU A 210 0.51 -23.51 8.50
C GLU A 210 -0.73 -24.36 8.21
N ASP A 211 -1.74 -24.23 9.06
CA ASP A 211 -3.03 -24.90 8.98
C ASP A 211 -4.10 -24.02 8.30
N GLU A 212 -5.36 -24.47 8.28
CA GLU A 212 -6.47 -23.69 7.71
C GLU A 212 -6.82 -22.45 8.55
N PHE A 213 -6.71 -22.55 9.87
CA PHE A 213 -6.95 -21.42 10.77
C PHE A 213 -5.97 -20.28 10.51
N THR A 214 -4.68 -20.59 10.39
CA THR A 214 -3.64 -19.58 10.10
C THR A 214 -3.87 -18.91 8.75
N LYS A 215 -4.35 -19.65 7.74
CA LYS A 215 -4.71 -19.05 6.43
C LYS A 215 -5.87 -18.07 6.54
N GLN A 216 -6.88 -18.39 7.34
CA GLN A 216 -7.99 -17.48 7.62
C GLN A 216 -7.49 -16.23 8.35
N LEU A 217 -6.61 -16.40 9.32
CA LEU A 217 -6.03 -15.29 10.07
C LEU A 217 -5.22 -14.33 9.18
N ARG A 218 -4.51 -14.85 8.17
CA ARG A 218 -3.82 -14.03 7.16
C ARG A 218 -4.81 -13.17 6.38
N LEU A 219 -5.90 -13.76 5.95
CA LEU A 219 -6.92 -13.05 5.19
C LEU A 219 -7.50 -11.89 6.00
N GLU A 220 -7.90 -12.15 7.24
CA GLU A 220 -8.44 -11.14 8.16
C GLU A 220 -7.42 -10.06 8.50
N SER A 221 -6.16 -10.45 8.75
CA SER A 221 -5.07 -9.51 9.01
C SER A 221 -4.79 -8.60 7.80
N MET A 222 -4.90 -9.14 6.58
CA MET A 222 -4.75 -8.36 5.35
C MET A 222 -5.89 -7.34 5.22
N GLN A 223 -7.12 -7.73 5.52
CA GLN A 223 -8.24 -6.80 5.55
C GLN A 223 -8.03 -5.65 6.54
N LEU A 224 -7.62 -5.97 7.77
CA LEU A 224 -7.34 -4.96 8.80
C LEU A 224 -6.21 -4.02 8.37
N ALA A 225 -5.13 -4.56 7.80
CA ALA A 225 -4.00 -3.76 7.33
C ALA A 225 -4.41 -2.77 6.23
N ILE A 226 -5.21 -3.23 5.26
CA ILE A 226 -5.70 -2.39 4.18
C ILE A 226 -6.63 -1.31 4.69
N LEU A 227 -7.59 -1.66 5.56
CA LEU A 227 -8.52 -0.69 6.13
C LEU A 227 -7.79 0.38 6.94
N PHE A 228 -6.84 -0.03 7.78
CA PHE A 228 -6.02 0.88 8.58
C PHE A 228 -5.17 1.79 7.68
N ASN A 229 -4.54 1.23 6.65
CA ASN A 229 -3.74 1.98 5.70
C ASN A 229 -4.53 3.05 4.95
N TYR A 230 -5.70 2.71 4.42
CA TYR A 230 -6.54 3.69 3.74
C TYR A 230 -7.13 4.72 4.70
N GLY A 231 -7.41 4.36 5.95
CA GLY A 231 -7.78 5.33 6.98
C GLY A 231 -6.68 6.38 7.21
N LEU A 232 -5.42 5.94 7.32
CA LEU A 232 -4.27 6.84 7.44
C LEU A 232 -4.08 7.71 6.20
N LEU A 233 -4.21 7.13 4.99
CA LEU A 233 -4.11 7.87 3.74
C LEU A 233 -5.18 8.97 3.64
N LEU A 234 -6.43 8.65 3.97
CA LEU A 234 -7.53 9.62 3.95
C LEU A 234 -7.32 10.73 4.98
N ALA A 235 -6.83 10.40 6.18
CA ALA A 235 -6.45 11.39 7.17
C ALA A 235 -5.31 12.28 6.66
N ALA A 236 -4.26 11.67 6.08
CA ALA A 236 -3.14 12.41 5.51
C ALA A 236 -3.57 13.35 4.37
N ASN A 237 -4.50 12.91 3.51
CA ASN A 237 -5.06 13.73 2.44
C ASN A 237 -5.83 14.97 2.95
N MET A 238 -6.33 14.95 4.19
CA MET A 238 -7.03 16.09 4.79
C MET A 238 -6.11 17.01 5.61
N PHE A 239 -5.03 16.47 6.17
CA PHE A 239 -4.18 17.18 7.15
C PHE A 239 -2.77 17.49 6.65
N VAL A 240 -2.29 16.85 5.58
CA VAL A 240 -0.95 17.04 5.04
C VAL A 240 -1.04 17.65 3.65
N PHE A 241 -0.32 18.75 3.45
CA PHE A 241 -0.40 19.55 2.24
C PHE A 241 0.85 19.43 1.37
N GLU A 242 0.68 19.70 0.07
CA GLU A 242 1.74 19.90 -0.92
C GLU A 242 2.78 18.75 -0.98
N GLY A 243 4.08 19.08 -0.93
CA GLY A 243 5.17 18.13 -1.12
C GLY A 243 5.27 17.06 -0.01
N SER A 244 4.79 17.36 1.19
CA SER A 244 4.76 16.37 2.28
C SER A 244 3.75 15.25 2.01
N PHE A 245 2.66 15.53 1.30
CA PHE A 245 1.68 14.53 0.93
C PHE A 245 2.25 13.54 -0.11
N LEU A 246 3.09 14.01 -1.04
CA LEU A 246 3.76 13.15 -2.02
C LEU A 246 4.63 12.08 -1.34
N GLY A 247 5.32 12.44 -0.26
CA GLY A 247 6.09 11.47 0.55
C GLY A 247 5.20 10.40 1.17
N ILE A 248 4.03 10.78 1.69
CA ILE A 248 3.05 9.84 2.26
C ILE A 248 2.48 8.92 1.18
N MET A 249 2.21 9.45 -0.01
CA MET A 249 1.79 8.65 -1.17
C MET A 249 2.85 7.62 -1.57
N GLY A 250 4.14 7.97 -1.51
CA GLY A 250 5.22 6.99 -1.67
C GLY A 250 5.20 5.90 -0.60
N LEU A 251 5.03 6.28 0.67
CA LEU A 251 4.92 5.32 1.78
C LEU A 251 3.68 4.42 1.69
N HIS A 252 2.59 4.90 1.09
CA HIS A 252 1.35 4.15 0.89
C HIS A 252 1.55 2.83 0.11
N MET A 253 2.57 2.73 -0.73
CA MET A 253 2.90 1.47 -1.40
C MET A 253 3.50 0.42 -0.44
N ILE A 254 4.18 0.85 0.61
CA ILE A 254 4.90 -0.02 1.55
C ILE A 254 4.01 -0.37 2.75
N SER A 255 3.27 0.61 3.26
CA SER A 255 2.55 0.52 4.52
C SER A 255 1.48 -0.58 4.59
N PRO A 256 0.68 -0.91 3.55
CA PRO A 256 -0.24 -2.05 3.58
C PRO A 256 0.43 -3.37 3.96
N LEU A 257 1.57 -3.67 3.32
CA LEU A 257 2.28 -4.93 3.52
C LEU A 257 2.99 -4.93 4.88
N LEU A 258 3.53 -3.78 5.30
CA LEU A 258 4.14 -3.63 6.61
C LEU A 258 3.12 -3.83 7.74
N PHE A 259 1.97 -3.14 7.67
CA PHE A 259 0.88 -3.32 8.63
C PHE A 259 0.38 -4.74 8.64
N PHE A 260 0.23 -5.37 7.46
CA PHE A 260 -0.16 -6.76 7.37
C PHE A 260 0.80 -7.68 8.15
N ILE A 261 2.11 -7.54 7.94
CA ILE A 261 3.11 -8.37 8.62
C ILE A 261 3.07 -8.14 10.14
N ILE A 262 2.95 -6.88 10.58
CA ILE A 262 2.89 -6.54 12.01
C ILE A 262 1.63 -7.13 12.64
N ILE A 263 0.46 -6.86 12.05
CA ILE A 263 -0.85 -7.30 12.55
C ILE A 263 -0.91 -8.83 12.57
N PHE A 264 -0.51 -9.49 11.48
CA PHE A 264 -0.55 -10.94 11.36
C PHE A 264 0.31 -11.62 12.44
N ASN A 265 1.56 -11.18 12.61
CA ASN A 265 2.44 -11.74 13.63
C ASN A 265 1.92 -11.48 15.06
N PHE A 266 1.39 -10.27 15.31
CA PHE A 266 0.80 -9.93 16.60
C PHE A 266 -0.39 -10.84 16.94
N ILE A 267 -1.33 -11.03 16.00
CA ILE A 267 -2.52 -11.84 16.22
C ILE A 267 -2.13 -13.33 16.35
N CYS A 268 -1.22 -13.85 15.52
CA CYS A 268 -0.71 -15.21 15.65
C CYS A 268 -0.10 -15.46 17.04
N ASN A 269 0.77 -14.55 17.49
CA ASN A 269 1.42 -14.67 18.79
C ASN A 269 0.39 -14.61 19.93
N LYS A 270 -0.57 -13.68 19.87
CA LYS A 270 -1.65 -13.56 20.85
C LYS A 270 -2.45 -14.85 20.98
N HIS A 271 -2.83 -15.49 19.87
CA HIS A 271 -3.55 -16.76 19.88
C HIS A 271 -2.71 -17.91 20.46
N TYR A 272 -1.44 -18.00 20.09
CA TYR A 272 -0.53 -18.99 20.66
C TYR A 272 -0.47 -18.91 22.19
N TRP A 273 -0.33 -17.71 22.75
CA TRP A 273 -0.33 -17.51 24.21
C TRP A 273 -1.69 -17.76 24.87
N GLN A 274 -2.81 -17.65 24.16
CA GLN A 274 -4.13 -18.02 24.68
C GLN A 274 -4.23 -19.53 24.85
N VAL A 275 -3.92 -20.29 23.78
CA VAL A 275 -3.95 -21.76 23.81
C VAL A 275 -3.02 -22.32 24.89
N MET A 276 -1.79 -21.79 25.00
CA MET A 276 -0.85 -22.24 26.03
C MET A 276 -1.32 -21.96 27.46
N ARG A 277 -2.13 -20.91 27.68
CA ARG A 277 -2.73 -20.64 29.00
C ARG A 277 -3.87 -21.59 29.31
N GLU A 278 -4.71 -21.91 28.34
CA GLU A 278 -5.80 -22.89 28.49
C GLU A 278 -5.26 -24.29 28.79
N VAL A 279 -4.22 -24.73 28.06
CA VAL A 279 -3.56 -26.02 28.31
C VAL A 279 -2.95 -26.07 29.71
N LYS A 280 -2.28 -25.01 30.15
CA LYS A 280 -1.72 -24.94 31.52
C LYS A 280 -2.81 -24.89 32.59
N GLY A 281 -3.91 -24.18 32.34
CA GLY A 281 -5.05 -24.10 33.27
C GLY A 281 -5.79 -25.43 33.41
N GLY A 282 -5.96 -26.17 32.32
CA GLY A 282 -6.61 -27.49 32.33
C GLY A 282 -5.73 -28.64 32.85
N LEU A 283 -4.40 -28.46 32.93
CA LEU A 283 -3.49 -29.40 33.59
C LEU A 283 -3.42 -29.20 35.12
N LEU A 284 -3.94 -28.08 35.62
CA LEU A 284 -3.95 -27.73 37.04
C LEU A 284 -5.33 -27.94 37.70
N SER A 285 -6.34 -28.39 36.93
CA SER A 285 -7.69 -28.75 37.38
C SER A 285 -7.85 -30.27 37.45
#